data_AF-A0AAF0D3U9-F1
#
_entry.id   AF-A0AAF0D3U9-F1
#
_cell.length_a   1.000
_cell.length_b   1.000
_cell.length_c   1.000
_cell.angle_alpha   90.00
_cell.angle_beta   90.00
_cell.angle_gamma   90.00
#
_symmetry.space_group_name_H-M   'P 1'
#
loop_
_entity.id
_entity.type
_entity.pdbx_description
1 polymer ?
#
loop_
_entity_poly.entity_id
_entity_poly.type
_entity_poly.pdbx_seq_one_letter_code
_entity_poly.pdbx_strand_id
1 'polypeptide(L)'
;MVDVKNPLEGSLGGQYPWVIREVRKITPPGIEISAAICDSLEKPGLITQALLGVLTLEVDYAKIGLYKPASERSVREFLKRLCKVKSEFKLHGRIVAAGYADWSRIGSVNPMRLPDLAEGLEISVLMIDTLIKDGKSTFDYMSMGELEDFVEKCRSKGFRTALAGGIRLEHLPYIKKIGCDIIGVRSLVCENGDRVKGGINPDKIRELKRILS
;
A
#
# COMPACT_ATOMS: atom_id res chain seq x y z
N MET A 1 0.36 -3.46 12.49
CA MET A 1 -0.54 -2.69 11.64
C MET A 1 -1.68 -3.58 11.15
N VAL A 2 -2.92 -3.09 11.17
CA VAL A 2 -4.10 -3.72 10.57
C VAL A 2 -4.49 -2.92 9.33
N ASP A 3 -4.70 -3.59 8.20
CA ASP A 3 -5.05 -2.95 6.93
C ASP A 3 -6.52 -3.17 6.56
N VAL A 4 -7.26 -2.09 6.36
CA VAL A 4 -8.68 -2.08 6.02
C VAL A 4 -8.84 -1.77 4.54
N LYS A 5 -9.29 -2.76 3.76
CA LYS A 5 -9.53 -2.62 2.31
C LYS A 5 -10.65 -3.52 1.81
N ASN A 6 -11.18 -3.20 0.64
CA ASN A 6 -12.25 -3.92 -0.03
C ASN A 6 -11.73 -4.61 -1.29
N PRO A 7 -11.44 -5.93 -1.25
CA PRO A 7 -10.98 -6.66 -2.42
C PRO A 7 -11.97 -6.67 -3.59
N LEU A 8 -13.26 -6.40 -3.35
CA LEU A 8 -14.28 -6.32 -4.40
C LEU A 8 -14.19 -5.03 -5.22
N GLU A 9 -13.55 -3.99 -4.67
CA GLU A 9 -13.29 -2.71 -5.35
C GLU A 9 -11.87 -2.62 -5.91
N GLY A 10 -11.14 -3.74 -5.91
CA GLY A 10 -9.81 -3.85 -6.51
C GLY A 10 -8.70 -4.16 -5.51
N SER A 11 -7.45 -3.89 -5.90
CA SER A 11 -6.25 -4.30 -5.14
C SER A 11 -6.14 -3.54 -3.80
N LEU A 12 -6.38 -2.24 -3.87
CA LEU A 12 -6.43 -1.22 -2.82
C LEU A 12 -7.79 -0.51 -2.86
N GLY A 13 -8.86 -1.27 -3.11
CA GLY A 13 -10.23 -0.77 -3.03
C GLY A 13 -10.59 -0.27 -1.63
N GLY A 14 -11.32 0.85 -1.56
CA GLY A 14 -11.72 1.48 -0.31
C GLY A 14 -12.80 0.70 0.43
N GLN A 15 -12.72 0.65 1.75
CA GLN A 15 -13.85 0.17 2.58
C GLN A 15 -14.77 1.32 2.95
N TYR A 16 -15.99 0.96 3.37
CA TYR A 16 -16.92 1.93 3.89
C TYR A 16 -16.40 2.60 5.17
N PRO A 17 -16.68 3.90 5.39
CA PRO A 17 -16.23 4.62 6.59
C PRO A 17 -16.61 3.94 7.92
N TRP A 18 -17.82 3.36 8.01
CA TRP A 18 -18.24 2.64 9.21
C TRP A 18 -17.42 1.37 9.47
N VAL A 19 -16.98 0.66 8.43
CA VAL A 19 -16.10 -0.50 8.58
C VAL A 19 -14.74 -0.07 9.14
N ILE A 20 -14.16 1.01 8.59
CA ILE A 20 -12.89 1.57 9.08
C ILE A 20 -13.02 1.95 10.57
N ARG A 21 -14.12 2.62 10.94
CA ARG A 21 -14.39 3.01 12.33
C ARG A 21 -14.56 1.81 13.27
N GLU A 22 -15.31 0.79 12.87
CA GLU A 22 -15.48 -0.41 13.70
C GLU A 22 -14.15 -1.16 13.88
N VAL A 23 -13.32 -1.25 12.83
CA VAL A 23 -11.97 -1.82 12.94
C VAL A 23 -11.10 -0.98 13.88
N ARG A 24 -11.15 0.35 13.80
CA ARG A 24 -10.44 1.24 14.74
C ARG A 24 -10.86 1.02 16.17
N LYS A 25 -12.16 0.92 16.43
CA LYS A 25 -12.74 0.71 17.76
C LYS A 25 -12.28 -0.59 18.42
N ILE A 26 -12.16 -1.67 17.66
CA ILE A 26 -11.73 -2.99 18.20
C ILE A 26 -10.21 -3.19 18.22
N THR A 27 -9.46 -2.37 17.48
CA THR A 27 -7.99 -2.51 17.40
C THR A 27 -7.34 -1.86 18.63
N PRO A 28 -6.51 -2.60 19.40
CA PRO A 28 -5.88 -2.07 20.60
C PRO A 28 -5.04 -0.80 20.37
N PRO A 29 -4.91 0.08 21.38
CA PRO A 29 -3.96 1.19 21.35
C PRO A 29 -2.54 0.69 21.04
N GLY A 30 -1.79 1.47 20.26
CA GLY A 30 -0.43 1.11 19.82
C GLY A 30 -0.35 0.21 18.60
N ILE A 31 -1.47 -0.34 18.10
CA ILE A 31 -1.52 -1.01 16.81
C ILE A 31 -1.99 0.00 15.75
N GLU A 32 -1.08 0.31 14.81
CA GLU A 32 -1.36 1.20 13.68
C GLU A 32 -2.46 0.62 12.76
N ILE A 33 -3.29 1.50 12.20
CA ILE A 33 -4.30 1.18 11.20
C ILE A 33 -3.96 1.84 9.88
N SER A 34 -4.09 1.06 8.82
CA SER A 34 -4.07 1.54 7.45
C SER A 34 -5.43 1.34 6.80
N ALA A 35 -5.84 2.29 5.97
CA ALA A 35 -7.01 2.15 5.12
C ALA A 35 -6.67 2.47 3.67
N ALA A 36 -7.13 1.62 2.76
CA ALA A 36 -7.05 1.88 1.33
C ALA A 36 -8.18 2.84 0.90
N ILE A 37 -7.91 3.67 -0.10
CA ILE A 37 -8.90 4.61 -0.68
C ILE A 37 -9.35 4.13 -2.05
N CYS A 38 -8.41 3.88 -2.96
CA CYS A 38 -8.69 3.43 -4.31
C CYS A 38 -7.43 2.93 -5.00
N ASP A 39 -7.61 2.27 -6.15
CA ASP A 39 -6.52 1.90 -7.05
C ASP A 39 -6.14 2.99 -8.04
N SER A 40 -7.05 3.92 -8.33
CA SER A 40 -7.03 4.75 -9.54
C SER A 40 -6.64 6.20 -9.27
N LEU A 41 -6.13 6.90 -10.30
CA LEU A 41 -5.99 8.37 -10.31
C LEU A 41 -7.15 9.06 -11.04
N GLU A 42 -8.07 8.30 -11.62
CA GLU A 42 -9.24 8.83 -12.31
C GLU A 42 -10.15 9.54 -11.29
N LYS A 43 -10.54 10.78 -11.61
CA LYS A 43 -11.34 11.66 -10.73
C LYS A 43 -10.57 12.13 -9.48
N PRO A 44 -9.47 12.89 -9.64
CA PRO A 44 -8.64 13.35 -8.53
C PRO A 44 -9.43 14.12 -7.46
N GLY A 45 -10.45 14.89 -7.84
CA GLY A 45 -11.31 15.60 -6.89
C GLY A 45 -12.07 14.65 -5.95
N LEU A 46 -12.62 13.56 -6.49
CA LEU A 46 -13.30 12.54 -5.69
C LEU A 46 -12.32 11.84 -4.75
N ILE A 47 -11.14 11.48 -5.25
CA ILE A 47 -10.13 10.80 -4.45
C ILE A 47 -9.60 11.70 -3.33
N THR A 48 -9.43 13.00 -3.56
CA THR A 48 -9.04 13.95 -2.51
C THR A 48 -10.12 14.13 -1.43
N GLN A 49 -11.41 14.07 -1.80
CA GLN A 49 -12.51 14.07 -0.84
C GLN A 49 -12.52 12.77 -0.02
N ALA A 50 -12.27 11.63 -0.67
CA ALA A 50 -12.14 10.34 0.01
C ALA A 50 -10.93 10.30 0.95
N LEU A 51 -9.78 10.88 0.56
CA LEU A 51 -8.61 11.02 1.42
C LEU A 51 -8.94 11.83 2.68
N LEU A 52 -9.59 12.98 2.52
CA LEU A 52 -10.06 13.78 3.66
C LEU A 52 -10.96 12.94 4.58
N GLY A 53 -11.94 12.24 4.01
CA GLY A 53 -12.86 11.39 4.77
C GLY A 53 -12.19 10.20 5.46
N VAL A 54 -11.14 9.61 4.88
CA VAL A 54 -10.40 8.51 5.49
C VAL A 54 -9.50 9.00 6.63
N LEU A 55 -8.80 10.12 6.45
CA LEU A 55 -7.91 10.67 7.47
C LEU A 55 -8.65 11.22 8.70
N THR A 56 -9.95 11.55 8.59
CA THR A 56 -10.78 11.91 9.76
C THR A 56 -11.25 10.70 10.59
N LEU A 57 -10.98 9.47 10.14
CA LEU A 57 -11.37 8.23 10.84
C LEU A 57 -10.24 7.66 11.73
N GLU A 58 -9.29 8.51 12.15
CA GLU A 58 -8.19 8.13 13.06
C GLU A 58 -7.35 6.96 12.54
N VAL A 59 -7.12 6.92 11.22
CA VAL A 59 -6.17 5.98 10.62
C VAL A 59 -4.76 6.54 10.66
N ASP A 60 -3.77 5.68 10.87
CA ASP A 60 -2.35 6.06 10.84
C ASP A 60 -1.84 6.19 9.41
N TYR A 61 -2.42 5.42 8.46
CA TYR A 61 -2.02 5.39 7.06
C TYR A 61 -3.22 5.40 6.10
N ALA A 62 -3.22 6.33 5.16
CA ALA A 62 -4.14 6.34 4.01
C ALA A 62 -3.39 5.90 2.74
N LYS A 63 -3.88 4.85 2.07
CA LYS A 63 -3.20 4.25 0.91
C LYS A 63 -3.94 4.48 -0.39
N ILE A 64 -3.18 4.89 -1.41
CA ILE A 64 -3.70 5.13 -2.74
C ILE A 64 -2.85 4.36 -3.74
N GLY A 65 -3.51 3.54 -4.56
CA GLY A 65 -2.92 2.90 -5.72
C GLY A 65 -2.75 3.87 -6.87
N LEU A 66 -1.68 3.69 -7.64
CA LEU A 66 -1.33 4.57 -8.75
C LEU A 66 -1.59 3.93 -10.12
N TYR A 67 -2.82 3.44 -10.33
CA TYR A 67 -3.24 2.85 -11.61
C TYR A 67 -3.98 3.87 -12.46
N LYS A 68 -3.45 4.13 -13.67
CA LYS A 68 -4.07 4.82 -14.81
C LYS A 68 -4.93 6.10 -14.60
N PRO A 69 -5.12 6.86 -15.69
CA PRO A 69 -4.09 7.14 -16.69
C PRO A 69 -3.04 8.01 -16.00
N ALA A 70 -1.78 7.62 -16.03
CA ALA A 70 -0.78 8.46 -15.39
C ALA A 70 0.50 8.47 -16.21
N SER A 71 0.78 9.62 -16.83
CA SER A 71 2.16 9.99 -17.14
C SER A 71 2.88 10.30 -15.82
N GLU A 72 4.21 10.28 -15.81
CA GLU A 72 5.01 10.72 -14.64
C GLU A 72 4.57 12.09 -14.12
N ARG A 73 4.27 13.04 -15.03
CA ARG A 73 3.73 14.36 -14.68
C ARG A 73 2.39 14.27 -13.96
N SER A 74 1.46 13.46 -14.47
CA SER A 74 0.14 13.29 -13.85
C SER A 74 0.23 12.66 -12.46
N VAL A 75 1.13 11.67 -12.27
CA VAL A 75 1.39 11.07 -10.94
C VAL A 75 1.91 12.12 -9.98
N ARG A 76 2.97 12.85 -10.34
CA ARG A 76 3.56 13.87 -9.45
C ARG A 76 2.54 14.95 -9.06
N GLU A 77 1.77 15.42 -10.03
CA GLU A 77 0.70 16.40 -9.79
C GLU A 77 -0.39 15.86 -8.87
N PHE A 78 -0.75 14.59 -9.03
CA PHE A 78 -1.70 13.93 -8.13
C PHE A 78 -1.16 13.80 -6.71
N LEU A 79 0.09 13.36 -6.52
CA LEU A 79 0.73 13.28 -5.20
C LEU A 79 0.75 14.64 -4.49
N LYS A 80 1.02 15.74 -5.22
CA LYS A 80 0.93 17.11 -4.69
C LYS A 80 -0.47 17.44 -4.16
N ARG A 81 -1.54 17.02 -4.86
CA ARG A 81 -2.92 17.25 -4.42
C ARG A 81 -3.23 16.49 -3.14
N LEU A 82 -2.76 15.25 -3.01
CA LEU A 82 -2.91 14.48 -1.76
C LEU A 82 -2.22 15.19 -0.58
N CYS A 83 -0.99 15.68 -0.79
CA CYS A 83 -0.27 16.45 0.23
C CYS A 83 -0.99 17.76 0.58
N LYS A 84 -1.53 18.47 -0.43
CA LYS A 84 -2.30 19.70 -0.21
C LYS A 84 -3.51 19.45 0.70
N VAL A 85 -4.25 18.35 0.50
CA VAL A 85 -5.38 18.00 1.40
C VAL A 85 -4.91 17.89 2.84
N LYS A 86 -3.82 17.14 3.08
CA LYS A 86 -3.30 16.97 4.44
C LYS A 86 -2.88 18.30 5.07
N SER A 87 -2.13 19.14 4.35
CA SER A 87 -1.63 20.42 4.87
C SER A 87 -2.76 21.44 5.07
N GLU A 88 -3.69 21.54 4.13
CA GLU A 88 -4.79 22.52 4.14
C GLU A 88 -5.76 22.25 5.31
N PHE A 89 -6.10 20.97 5.52
CA PHE A 89 -7.04 20.54 6.56
C PHE A 89 -6.34 20.13 7.87
N LYS A 90 -5.01 20.30 7.98
CA LYS A 90 -4.19 19.97 9.16
C LYS A 90 -4.43 18.54 9.66
N LEU A 91 -4.54 17.59 8.74
CA LEU A 91 -4.90 16.21 9.06
C LEU A 91 -3.72 15.44 9.63
N HIS A 92 -4.02 14.62 10.64
CA HIS A 92 -3.10 13.60 11.13
C HIS A 92 -3.16 12.35 10.23
N GLY A 93 -2.12 11.53 10.25
CA GLY A 93 -2.00 10.35 9.40
C GLY A 93 -1.02 10.52 8.24
N ARG A 94 -0.55 9.40 7.72
CA ARG A 94 0.52 9.30 6.72
C ARG A 94 -0.03 8.84 5.38
N ILE A 95 0.47 9.41 4.29
CA ILE A 95 0.08 9.00 2.95
C ILE A 95 1.02 7.89 2.48
N VAL A 96 0.43 6.82 1.94
CA VAL A 96 1.13 5.74 1.24
C VAL A 96 0.77 5.81 -0.23
N ALA A 97 1.79 5.98 -1.08
CA ALA A 97 1.64 5.93 -2.52
C ALA A 97 2.07 4.55 -3.03
N ALA A 98 1.17 3.81 -3.66
CA ALA A 98 1.42 2.46 -4.12
C ALA A 98 1.53 2.37 -5.64
N GLY A 99 2.72 2.01 -6.13
CA GLY A 99 2.92 1.55 -7.50
C GLY A 99 2.62 0.06 -7.65
N TYR A 100 2.48 -0.39 -8.89
CA TYR A 100 2.15 -1.78 -9.21
C TYR A 100 3.31 -2.48 -9.91
N ALA A 101 3.70 -3.66 -9.43
CA ALA A 101 4.74 -4.48 -10.02
C ALA A 101 4.38 -4.94 -11.44
N ASP A 102 3.09 -5.21 -11.68
CA ASP A 102 2.51 -5.57 -12.98
C ASP A 102 2.18 -4.36 -13.87
N TRP A 103 2.87 -3.23 -13.67
CA TRP A 103 2.64 -1.95 -14.37
C TRP A 103 2.57 -2.08 -15.89
N SER A 104 3.39 -2.94 -16.48
CA SER A 104 3.46 -3.16 -17.93
C SER A 104 2.18 -3.81 -18.47
N ARG A 105 1.56 -4.73 -17.72
CA ARG A 105 0.30 -5.38 -18.08
C ARG A 105 -0.89 -4.45 -18.01
N ILE A 106 -0.84 -3.53 -17.04
CA ILE A 106 -1.95 -2.61 -16.75
C ILE A 106 -1.77 -1.26 -17.42
N GLY A 107 -0.61 -0.97 -18.03
CA GLY A 107 -0.31 0.31 -18.67
C GLY A 107 -0.25 1.48 -17.68
N SER A 108 0.35 1.29 -16.51
CA SER A 108 0.62 2.34 -15.52
C SER A 108 2.07 2.83 -15.58
N VAL A 109 2.42 3.85 -14.79
CA VAL A 109 3.83 4.26 -14.63
C VAL A 109 4.64 3.13 -14.01
N ASN A 110 5.88 2.95 -14.48
CA ASN A 110 6.84 2.05 -13.87
C ASN A 110 7.08 2.47 -12.40
N PRO A 111 6.86 1.58 -11.42
CA PRO A 111 6.98 1.92 -10.00
C PRO A 111 8.39 2.37 -9.59
N MET A 112 9.45 2.03 -10.34
CA MET A 112 10.82 2.50 -10.09
C MET A 112 10.98 4.03 -10.21
N ARG A 113 10.01 4.70 -10.83
CA ARG A 113 9.97 6.16 -10.95
C ARG A 113 9.39 6.82 -9.70
N LEU A 114 8.64 6.08 -8.88
CA LEU A 114 7.88 6.62 -7.76
C LEU A 114 8.73 7.39 -6.72
N PRO A 115 9.97 6.97 -6.36
CA PRO A 115 10.81 7.73 -5.45
C PRO A 115 11.16 9.13 -5.97
N ASP A 116 11.43 9.28 -7.28
CA ASP A 116 11.72 10.59 -7.88
C ASP A 116 10.45 11.46 -7.94
N LEU A 117 9.30 10.83 -8.23
CA LEU A 117 8.03 11.54 -8.33
C LEU A 117 7.53 12.05 -6.98
N ALA A 118 7.81 11.32 -5.90
CA ALA A 118 7.45 11.69 -4.53
C ALA A 118 8.48 12.63 -3.87
N GLU A 119 9.68 12.79 -4.43
CA GLU A 119 10.73 13.61 -3.83
C GLU A 119 10.29 15.06 -3.55
N GLY A 120 10.49 15.47 -2.30
CA GLY A 120 10.08 16.78 -1.78
C GLY A 120 8.59 16.89 -1.43
N LEU A 121 7.83 15.80 -1.51
CA LEU A 121 6.41 15.77 -1.13
C LEU A 121 6.23 15.08 0.24
N GLU A 122 5.14 15.42 0.94
CA GLU A 122 4.81 14.85 2.25
C GLU A 122 4.17 13.45 2.14
N ILE A 123 4.86 12.55 1.42
CA ILE A 123 4.52 11.13 1.31
C ILE A 123 5.42 10.36 2.27
N SER A 124 4.85 9.48 3.09
CA SER A 124 5.62 8.79 4.14
C SER A 124 6.11 7.41 3.73
N VAL A 125 5.33 6.70 2.89
CA VAL A 125 5.63 5.34 2.48
C VAL A 125 5.42 5.20 0.98
N LEU A 126 6.41 4.61 0.30
CA LEU A 126 6.27 4.18 -1.08
C LEU A 126 6.11 2.66 -1.11
N MET A 127 5.08 2.20 -1.81
CA MET A 127 4.64 0.81 -1.78
C MET A 127 4.67 0.18 -3.16
N ILE A 128 5.00 -1.11 -3.23
CA ILE A 128 4.78 -1.97 -4.39
C ILE A 128 3.70 -3.01 -4.04
N ASP A 129 2.67 -3.12 -4.87
CA ASP A 129 1.69 -4.21 -4.85
C ASP A 129 1.51 -4.78 -6.27
N THR A 130 0.63 -5.75 -6.45
CA THR A 130 0.12 -6.15 -7.78
C THR A 130 -1.29 -5.60 -7.97
N LEU A 131 -1.70 -5.17 -9.17
CA LEU A 131 -3.09 -4.81 -9.41
C LEU A 131 -3.90 -6.08 -9.72
N ILE A 132 -3.45 -6.86 -10.69
CA ILE A 132 -4.11 -8.08 -11.13
C ILE A 132 -3.85 -9.19 -10.10
N LYS A 133 -4.94 -9.83 -9.63
CA LYS A 133 -4.88 -10.88 -8.60
C LYS A 133 -5.05 -12.27 -9.21
N ASP A 134 -4.14 -12.63 -10.12
CA ASP A 134 -4.12 -13.91 -10.86
C ASP A 134 -3.15 -14.95 -10.28
N GLY A 135 -2.78 -14.80 -9.00
CA GLY A 135 -1.87 -15.71 -8.29
C GLY A 135 -0.38 -15.36 -8.44
N LYS A 136 -0.03 -14.49 -9.40
CA LYS A 136 1.33 -13.94 -9.51
C LYS A 136 1.63 -12.92 -8.42
N SER A 137 2.88 -12.89 -8.01
CA SER A 137 3.45 -12.06 -6.96
C SER A 137 4.30 -10.94 -7.54
N THR A 138 4.67 -9.97 -6.69
CA THR A 138 5.65 -8.93 -7.03
C THR A 138 6.98 -9.52 -7.53
N PHE A 139 7.39 -10.68 -6.99
CA PHE A 139 8.61 -11.40 -7.39
C PHE A 139 8.50 -12.09 -8.76
N ASP A 140 7.29 -12.20 -9.31
CA ASP A 140 7.09 -12.70 -10.68
C ASP A 140 7.15 -11.57 -11.73
N TYR A 141 7.17 -10.30 -11.29
CA TYR A 141 7.18 -9.12 -12.17
C TYR A 141 8.42 -8.24 -12.00
N MET A 142 8.99 -8.21 -10.80
CA MET A 142 10.18 -7.45 -10.47
C MET A 142 11.24 -8.41 -9.96
N SER A 143 12.44 -8.28 -10.50
CA SER A 143 13.61 -9.00 -10.03
C SER A 143 13.99 -8.56 -8.63
N MET A 144 14.79 -9.40 -7.96
CA MET A 144 15.43 -9.07 -6.70
C MET A 144 16.18 -7.73 -6.82
N GLY A 145 17.08 -7.58 -7.79
CA GLY A 145 17.86 -6.35 -7.98
C GLY A 145 16.98 -5.09 -8.09
N GLU A 146 15.88 -5.15 -8.85
CA GLU A 146 14.97 -4.01 -8.95
C GLU A 146 14.29 -3.64 -7.62
N LEU A 147 13.94 -4.64 -6.81
CA LEU A 147 13.36 -4.40 -5.48
C LEU A 147 14.39 -3.86 -4.49
N GLU A 148 15.63 -4.32 -4.55
CA GLU A 148 16.76 -3.79 -3.76
C GLU A 148 17.03 -2.32 -4.12
N ASP A 149 17.15 -2.02 -5.41
CA ASP A 149 17.33 -0.66 -5.93
C ASP A 149 16.17 0.26 -5.53
N PHE A 150 14.93 -0.25 -5.59
CA PHE A 150 13.75 0.51 -5.15
C PHE A 150 13.84 0.87 -3.67
N VAL A 151 14.20 -0.10 -2.81
CA VAL A 151 14.32 0.12 -1.37
C VAL A 151 15.45 1.09 -1.06
N GLU A 152 16.61 0.94 -1.69
CA GLU A 152 17.75 1.85 -1.51
C GLU A 152 17.41 3.28 -1.94
N LYS A 153 16.75 3.44 -3.09
CA LYS A 153 16.35 4.75 -3.61
C LYS A 153 15.27 5.42 -2.75
N CYS A 154 14.35 4.65 -2.18
CA CYS A 154 13.39 5.18 -1.20
C CYS A 154 14.12 5.66 0.05
N ARG A 155 15.02 4.83 0.59
CA ARG A 155 15.79 5.13 1.80
C ARG A 155 16.64 6.39 1.64
N SER A 156 17.34 6.54 0.51
CA SER A 156 18.18 7.72 0.24
C SER A 156 17.39 9.03 0.12
N LYS A 157 16.09 8.95 -0.20
CA LYS A 157 15.17 10.10 -0.24
C LYS A 157 14.30 10.25 1.02
N GLY A 158 14.57 9.45 2.06
CA GLY A 158 13.87 9.54 3.36
C GLY A 158 12.48 8.89 3.40
N PHE A 159 12.13 8.07 2.41
CA PHE A 159 10.87 7.33 2.40
C PHE A 159 11.02 5.98 3.11
N ARG A 160 9.98 5.56 3.83
CA ARG A 160 9.80 4.16 4.20
C ARG A 160 9.27 3.38 3.00
N THR A 161 9.51 2.08 2.98
CA THR A 161 9.09 1.17 1.92
C THR A 161 8.07 0.15 2.39
N ALA A 162 7.16 -0.22 1.49
CA ALA A 162 6.27 -1.34 1.71
C ALA A 162 6.24 -2.28 0.50
N LEU A 163 6.33 -3.59 0.72
CA LEU A 163 6.17 -4.61 -0.32
C LEU A 163 4.95 -5.48 -0.04
N ALA A 164 4.07 -5.62 -1.02
CA ALA A 164 2.93 -6.52 -1.02
C ALA A 164 2.83 -7.24 -2.37
N GLY A 165 1.64 -7.70 -2.75
CA GLY A 165 1.42 -8.41 -4.02
C GLY A 165 1.91 -9.85 -3.98
N GLY A 166 1.06 -10.76 -3.48
CA GLY A 166 1.33 -12.21 -3.55
C GLY A 166 2.55 -12.68 -2.75
N ILE A 167 2.91 -12.00 -1.65
CA ILE A 167 4.03 -12.39 -0.79
C ILE A 167 3.81 -13.78 -0.21
N ARG A 168 4.83 -14.65 -0.32
CA ARG A 168 4.89 -16.02 0.19
C ARG A 168 6.02 -16.17 1.22
N LEU A 169 6.03 -17.29 1.96
CA LEU A 169 7.06 -17.55 2.99
C LEU A 169 8.48 -17.53 2.43
N GLU A 170 8.67 -18.08 1.24
CA GLU A 170 9.97 -18.13 0.55
C GLU A 170 10.54 -16.75 0.21
N HIS A 171 9.70 -15.71 0.12
CA HIS A 171 10.14 -14.35 -0.17
C HIS A 171 10.67 -13.62 1.08
N LEU A 172 10.28 -14.05 2.29
CA LEU A 172 10.54 -13.31 3.53
C LEU A 172 12.03 -13.13 3.84
N PRO A 173 12.91 -14.14 3.68
CA PRO A 173 14.35 -13.96 3.93
C PRO A 173 14.95 -12.86 3.05
N TYR A 174 14.51 -12.78 1.80
CA TYR A 174 14.98 -11.76 0.89
C TYR A 174 14.45 -10.36 1.24
N ILE A 175 13.16 -10.24 1.55
CA ILE A 175 12.56 -8.96 1.96
C ILE A 175 13.26 -8.40 3.21
N LYS A 176 13.64 -9.29 4.16
CA LYS A 176 14.44 -8.93 5.34
C LYS A 176 15.84 -8.46 4.92
N LYS A 177 16.49 -9.14 3.97
CA LYS A 177 17.83 -8.80 3.46
C LYS A 177 17.89 -7.40 2.84
N ILE A 178 16.94 -7.04 1.98
CA ILE A 178 16.93 -5.69 1.35
C ILE A 178 16.54 -4.57 2.33
N GLY A 179 16.06 -4.93 3.52
CA GLY A 179 15.69 -3.98 4.56
C GLY A 179 14.42 -3.20 4.21
N CYS A 180 13.40 -3.88 3.69
CA CYS A 180 12.09 -3.29 3.50
C CYS A 180 11.38 -3.06 4.85
N ASP A 181 10.77 -1.88 5.03
CA ASP A 181 10.21 -1.47 6.33
C ASP A 181 8.88 -2.13 6.69
N ILE A 182 8.07 -2.47 5.68
CA ILE A 182 6.70 -2.95 5.84
C ILE A 182 6.42 -4.05 4.83
N ILE A 183 5.80 -5.15 5.26
CA ILE A 183 5.24 -6.15 4.34
C ILE A 183 3.72 -6.21 4.44
N GLY A 184 3.06 -6.23 3.27
CA GLY A 184 1.63 -6.40 3.15
C GLY A 184 1.27 -7.83 2.79
N VAL A 185 0.51 -8.50 3.66
CA VAL A 185 0.07 -9.90 3.45
C VAL A 185 -1.44 -10.02 3.60
N ARG A 186 -2.04 -10.92 2.82
CA ARG A 186 -3.44 -11.34 2.98
C ARG A 186 -3.56 -12.84 2.81
N SER A 187 -3.36 -13.35 1.58
CA SER A 187 -3.41 -14.79 1.28
C SER A 187 -2.53 -15.61 2.21
N LEU A 188 -1.31 -15.14 2.51
CA LEU A 188 -0.37 -15.83 3.39
C LEU A 188 -0.93 -16.12 4.80
N VAL A 189 -1.82 -15.26 5.30
CA VAL A 189 -2.43 -15.38 6.64
C VAL A 189 -3.92 -15.78 6.58
N CYS A 190 -4.47 -16.04 5.40
CA CYS A 190 -5.82 -16.54 5.23
C CYS A 190 -5.85 -18.08 5.25
N GLU A 191 -6.98 -18.65 5.68
CA GLU A 191 -7.27 -20.08 5.54
C GLU A 191 -7.20 -20.51 4.07
N ASN A 192 -6.59 -21.67 3.81
CA ASN A 192 -6.36 -22.22 2.46
C ASN A 192 -5.67 -21.27 1.46
N GLY A 193 -5.08 -20.15 1.91
CA GLY A 193 -4.53 -19.13 1.03
C GLY A 193 -5.57 -18.26 0.33
N ASP A 194 -6.87 -18.47 0.60
CA ASP A 194 -7.97 -17.81 -0.09
C ASP A 194 -8.22 -16.42 0.50
N ARG A 195 -7.89 -15.38 -0.27
CA ARG A 195 -8.06 -13.98 0.13
C ARG A 195 -9.50 -13.47 0.06
N VAL A 196 -10.40 -14.18 -0.62
CA VAL A 196 -11.79 -13.78 -0.84
C VAL A 196 -12.71 -14.50 0.14
N LYS A 197 -12.63 -15.83 0.21
CA LYS A 197 -13.49 -16.66 1.07
C LYS A 197 -12.83 -17.11 2.36
N GLY A 198 -11.49 -17.13 2.41
CA GLY A 198 -10.75 -17.57 3.58
C GLY A 198 -10.72 -16.52 4.69
N GLY A 199 -11.08 -16.94 5.91
CA GLY A 199 -10.90 -16.12 7.11
C GLY A 199 -9.42 -15.86 7.40
N ILE A 200 -9.12 -14.76 8.07
CA ILE A 200 -7.78 -14.52 8.61
C ILE A 200 -7.55 -15.53 9.74
N ASN A 201 -6.45 -16.29 9.65
CA ASN A 201 -6.08 -17.29 10.64
C ASN A 201 -5.08 -16.72 11.66
N PRO A 202 -5.42 -16.64 12.97
CA PRO A 202 -4.54 -16.10 14.00
C PRO A 202 -3.21 -16.84 14.15
N ASP A 203 -3.19 -18.17 13.99
CA ASP A 203 -1.98 -18.97 14.13
C ASP A 203 -0.97 -18.63 13.04
N LYS A 204 -1.43 -18.46 11.79
CA LYS A 204 -0.59 -18.00 10.68
C LYS A 204 -0.01 -16.60 10.91
N ILE A 205 -0.77 -15.70 11.55
CA ILE A 205 -0.24 -14.38 11.94
C ILE A 205 0.88 -14.52 12.97
N ARG A 206 0.68 -15.35 14.01
CA ARG A 206 1.71 -15.57 15.05
C ARG A 206 2.96 -16.20 14.46
N GLU A 207 2.81 -17.17 13.57
CA GLU A 207 3.93 -17.78 12.86
C GLU A 207 4.68 -16.76 12.01
N LEU A 208 3.98 -15.98 11.18
CA LEU A 208 4.59 -14.93 10.38
C LEU A 208 5.34 -13.92 11.26
N LYS A 209 4.77 -13.52 12.40
CA LYS A 209 5.42 -12.61 13.34
C LYS A 209 6.72 -13.17 13.89
N ARG A 210 6.76 -14.47 14.21
CA ARG A 210 7.98 -15.16 14.66
C ARG A 210 9.06 -15.19 13.59
N ILE A 211 8.70 -15.39 12.32
CA ILE A 211 9.66 -15.41 11.20
C ILE A 211 10.25 -14.01 10.94
N LEU A 212 9.46 -12.95 11.14
CA LEU A 212 9.88 -11.57 10.89
C LEU A 212 10.64 -10.94 12.05
N SER A 213 10.53 -11.49 13.26
CA SER A 213 11.32 -11.06 14.42
C SER A 213 12.81 -11.37 14.21
#